data_AF-A0A8H4UIQ9-F1
#
_entry.id   AF-A0A8H4UIQ9-F1
#
_cell.length_a   1.000
_cell.length_b   1.000
_cell.length_c   1.000
_cell.angle_alpha   90.00
_cell.angle_beta   90.00
_cell.angle_gamma   90.00
#
_symmetry.space_group_name_H-M   'P 1'
#
loop_
_entity.id
_entity.type
_entity.pdbx_description
1 polymer ?
#
loop_
_entity_poly.entity_id
_entity_poly.type
_entity_poly.pdbx_seq_one_letter_code
_entity_poly.pdbx_strand_id
1 'polypeptide(L)'
;MCAGIKTTMACGHTFTNYTTDSGSRPCTPNIKVQYLDDTCAACDPEARRRRVRLDYETRHAELITRYMTAKSMGDGDAMARVERLVMKNASITRERNFEIGTPGRDEDVMWWQMDDSD
;
A
#
# COMPACT_ATOMS: atom_id res chain seq x y z
N MET A 1 -10.68 -25.25 24.30
CA MET A 1 -9.77 -24.21 24.84
C MET A 1 -9.57 -23.20 23.72
N CYS A 2 -9.65 -21.90 23.98
CA CYS A 2 -9.31 -20.94 22.94
C CYS A 2 -7.80 -20.92 22.75
N ALA A 3 -7.36 -21.16 21.52
CA ALA A 3 -5.96 -21.07 21.17
C ALA A 3 -5.75 -19.76 20.41
N GLY A 4 -4.65 -19.08 20.72
CA GLY A 4 -4.18 -17.91 20.00
C GLY A 4 -2.78 -18.17 19.47
N ILE A 5 -2.47 -17.63 18.30
CA ILE A 5 -1.11 -17.55 17.80
C ILE A 5 -0.78 -16.08 17.63
N LYS A 6 0.18 -15.60 18.42
CA LYS A 6 0.80 -14.28 18.28
C LYS A 6 2.03 -14.45 17.40
N THR A 7 2.01 -13.83 16.23
CA THR A 7 3.09 -13.90 15.24
C THR A 7 3.77 -12.56 15.14
N THR A 8 5.06 -12.52 15.41
CA THR A 8 5.91 -11.35 15.18
C THR A 8 6.63 -11.52 13.85
N MET A 9 6.56 -10.50 13.00
CA MET A 9 7.19 -10.47 11.67
C MET A 9 8.57 -9.83 11.73
N ALA A 10 9.41 -10.06 10.72
CA ALA A 10 10.72 -9.40 10.60
C ALA A 10 10.63 -7.87 10.56
N CYS A 11 9.54 -7.34 10.00
CA CYS A 11 9.25 -5.90 10.00
C CYS A 11 8.79 -5.33 11.35
N GLY A 12 8.84 -6.11 12.44
CA GLY A 12 8.47 -5.69 13.80
C GLY A 12 6.96 -5.66 14.09
N HIS A 13 6.12 -5.80 13.06
CA HIS A 13 4.68 -5.91 13.25
C HIS A 13 4.29 -7.25 13.88
N THR A 14 3.28 -7.22 14.75
CA THR A 14 2.76 -8.40 15.42
C THR A 14 1.26 -8.54 15.20
N PHE A 15 0.79 -9.71 14.78
CA PHE A 15 -0.64 -10.01 14.68
C PHE A 15 -1.01 -11.21 15.55
N THR A 16 -2.23 -11.19 16.09
CA THR A 16 -2.74 -12.27 16.94
C THR A 16 -3.94 -12.90 16.26
N ASN A 17 -3.81 -14.16 15.87
CA ASN A 17 -4.90 -14.96 15.33
C ASN A 17 -5.51 -15.79 16.45
N TYR A 18 -6.82 -15.66 16.67
CA TYR A 18 -7.55 -16.48 17.62
C TYR A 18 -8.32 -17.56 16.87
N THR A 19 -8.09 -18.82 17.19
CA THR A 19 -8.97 -19.91 16.76
C THR A 19 -10.03 -20.09 17.84
N THR A 20 -11.21 -19.50 17.65
CA THR A 20 -12.36 -19.78 18.50
C THR A 20 -12.97 -21.11 18.08
N ASP A 21 -12.86 -22.11 18.94
CA ASP A 21 -13.81 -23.22 18.92
C ASP A 21 -15.17 -22.62 19.30
N SER A 22 -16.12 -22.66 18.36
CA SER A 22 -17.42 -22.01 18.46
C SER A 22 -18.23 -22.58 19.62
N GLY A 23 -18.36 -21.83 20.72
CA GLY A 23 -19.21 -22.23 21.84
C GLY A 23 -19.05 -21.42 23.12
N SER A 24 -19.50 -20.15 23.10
CA SER A 24 -20.16 -19.48 24.24
C SER A 24 -19.57 -19.66 25.67
N ARG A 25 -18.25 -19.61 25.85
CA ARG A 25 -17.66 -19.48 27.19
C ARG A 25 -16.51 -18.46 27.17
N PRO A 26 -16.40 -17.57 28.19
CA PRO A 26 -15.19 -16.79 28.37
C PRO A 26 -14.03 -17.75 28.58
N CYS A 27 -13.13 -17.78 27.60
CA CYS A 27 -11.97 -18.64 27.59
C CYS A 27 -10.73 -17.76 27.69
N THR A 28 -9.83 -18.05 28.61
CA THR A 28 -8.49 -17.46 28.60
C THR A 28 -7.71 -18.09 27.44
N PRO A 29 -7.30 -17.33 26.41
CA PRO A 29 -6.63 -17.92 25.26
C PRO A 29 -5.24 -18.40 25.67
N ASN A 30 -4.90 -19.64 25.31
CA ASN A 30 -3.51 -20.10 25.36
C ASN A 30 -2.79 -19.54 24.13
N ILE A 31 -1.96 -18.51 24.33
CA ILE A 31 -1.27 -17.80 23.27
C ILE A 31 0.11 -18.42 23.05
N LYS A 32 0.31 -19.04 21.88
CA LYS A 32 1.63 -19.39 21.39
C LYS A 32 2.26 -18.17 20.71
N VAL A 33 3.52 -17.90 21.03
CA VAL A 33 4.31 -16.86 20.34
C VAL A 33 5.18 -17.52 19.30
N GLN A 34 5.15 -17.00 18.08
CA GLN A 34 6.02 -17.43 16.99
C GLN A 34 6.62 -16.21 16.29
N TYR A 35 7.78 -16.43 15.67
CA TYR A 35 8.46 -15.44 14.83
C TYR A 35 8.48 -15.94 13.40
N LEU A 36 8.18 -15.04 12.45
CA LEU A 36 8.33 -15.29 11.03
C LEU A 36 9.36 -14.31 10.47
N ASP A 37 10.39 -14.86 9.83
CA ASP A 37 11.41 -14.10 9.11
C ASP A 37 10.91 -13.68 7.72
N ASP A 38 9.76 -13.01 7.73
CA ASP A 38 9.11 -12.45 6.55
C ASP A 38 8.52 -11.08 6.91
N THR A 39 8.25 -10.26 5.90
CA THR A 39 7.59 -8.96 6.08
C THR A 39 6.09 -9.11 5.96
N CYS A 40 5.33 -8.36 6.77
CA CYS A 40 3.88 -8.34 6.61
C CYS A 40 3.49 -7.65 5.29
N ALA A 41 2.32 -7.96 4.74
CA ALA A 41 1.79 -7.33 3.53
C ALA A 41 1.70 -5.78 3.61
N ALA A 42 1.71 -5.20 4.81
CA ALA A 42 1.76 -3.75 4.99
C ALA A 42 3.15 -3.16 4.72
N CYS A 43 4.21 -3.92 4.98
CA CYS A 43 5.61 -3.53 4.79
C CYS A 43 6.18 -4.03 3.46
N ASP A 44 5.66 -5.13 2.93
CA ASP A 44 6.10 -5.71 1.66
C ASP A 44 5.97 -4.68 0.50
N PRO A 45 7.09 -4.30 -0.15
CA PRO A 45 7.08 -3.28 -1.20
C PRO A 45 6.19 -3.65 -2.39
N GLU A 46 6.12 -4.93 -2.77
CA GLU A 46 5.27 -5.36 -3.87
C GLU A 46 3.79 -5.22 -3.54
N ALA A 47 3.36 -5.71 -2.37
CA ALA A 47 1.98 -5.60 -1.90
C ALA A 47 1.58 -4.13 -1.74
N ARG A 48 2.49 -3.27 -1.25
CA ARG A 48 2.27 -1.81 -1.20
C ARG A 48 2.06 -1.23 -2.60
N ARG A 49 2.91 -1.55 -3.58
CA ARG A 49 2.77 -1.08 -4.98
C ARG A 49 1.47 -1.56 -5.62
N ARG A 50 1.07 -2.82 -5.37
CA ARG A 50 -0.21 -3.37 -5.85
C ARG A 50 -1.40 -2.59 -5.30
N ARG A 51 -1.38 -2.21 -4.01
CA ARG A 51 -2.42 -1.34 -3.43
C ARG A 51 -2.44 0.04 -4.06
N VAL A 52 -1.28 0.69 -4.23
CA VAL A 52 -1.20 2.00 -4.89
C VAL A 52 -1.76 1.95 -6.32
N ARG A 53 -1.45 0.89 -7.06
CA ARG A 53 -2.00 0.67 -8.41
C ARG A 53 -3.52 0.52 -8.39
N LEU A 54 -4.06 -0.30 -7.48
CA LEU A 54 -5.51 -0.51 -7.37
C LEU A 54 -6.25 0.80 -7.01
N ASP A 55 -5.71 1.58 -6.07
CA ASP A 55 -6.24 2.90 -5.70
C ASP A 55 -6.26 3.83 -6.92
N TYR A 56 -5.17 3.87 -7.69
CA TYR A 56 -5.08 4.67 -8.92
C TYR A 56 -6.13 4.26 -9.94
N GLU A 57 -6.22 2.97 -10.26
CA GLU A 57 -7.15 2.43 -11.27
C GLU A 57 -8.60 2.71 -10.90
N THR A 58 -8.97 2.47 -9.64
CA THR A 58 -10.31 2.74 -9.10
C THR A 58 -10.65 4.22 -9.25
N ARG A 59 -9.77 5.11 -8.77
CA ARG A 59 -10.01 6.55 -8.84
C ARG A 59 -10.00 7.07 -10.28
N HIS A 60 -9.15 6.52 -11.14
CA HIS A 60 -9.07 6.91 -12.53
C HIS A 60 -10.36 6.56 -13.27
N ALA A 61 -10.91 5.36 -13.07
CA ALA A 61 -12.18 4.94 -13.66
C ALA A 61 -13.34 5.87 -13.26
N GLU A 62 -13.43 6.27 -11.99
CA GLU A 62 -14.41 7.25 -11.52
C GLU A 62 -14.27 8.61 -12.24
N LEU A 63 -13.03 9.09 -12.40
CA LEU A 63 -12.75 10.37 -13.05
C LEU A 63 -13.10 10.31 -14.55
N ILE A 64 -12.77 9.23 -15.25
CA ILE A 64 -13.16 9.04 -16.64
C ILE A 64 -14.68 9.05 -16.79
N THR A 65 -15.40 8.38 -15.89
CA THR A 65 -16.87 8.39 -15.90
C THR A 65 -17.41 9.81 -15.76
N ARG A 66 -16.89 10.59 -14.80
CA ARG A 66 -17.28 12.01 -14.60
C ARG A 66 -16.96 12.88 -15.81
N TYR A 67 -15.81 12.65 -16.45
CA TYR A 67 -15.43 13.36 -17.66
C TYR A 67 -16.41 13.08 -18.80
N MET A 68 -16.76 11.82 -19.01
CA MET A 68 -17.71 11.41 -20.04
C MET A 68 -19.10 11.99 -19.80
N THR A 69 -19.57 12.03 -18.56
CA THR A 69 -20.81 12.72 -18.21
C THR A 69 -20.73 14.22 -18.53
N ALA A 70 -19.69 14.92 -18.09
CA ALA A 70 -19.51 16.35 -18.37
C ALA A 70 -19.46 16.64 -19.87
N LYS A 71 -18.74 15.79 -20.63
CA LYS A 71 -18.65 15.86 -22.09
C LYS A 71 -20.02 15.69 -22.75
N SER A 72 -20.85 14.76 -22.28
CA SER A 72 -22.21 14.56 -22.82
C SER A 72 -23.13 15.76 -22.59
N MET A 73 -22.86 16.54 -21.54
CA MET A 73 -23.61 17.76 -21.20
C MET A 73 -23.01 19.03 -21.84
N GLY A 74 -21.85 18.92 -22.50
CA GLY A 74 -21.12 20.08 -23.04
C GLY A 74 -20.52 21.00 -21.96
N ASP A 75 -20.37 20.52 -20.71
CA ASP A 75 -19.85 21.31 -19.60
C ASP A 75 -18.31 21.31 -19.60
N GLY A 76 -17.74 22.27 -20.33
CA GLY A 76 -16.29 22.44 -20.45
C GLY A 76 -15.59 22.74 -19.12
N ASP A 77 -16.24 23.45 -18.21
CA ASP A 77 -15.66 23.77 -16.90
C ASP A 77 -15.57 22.53 -16.01
N ALA A 78 -16.59 21.67 -16.04
CA ALA A 78 -16.55 20.38 -15.37
C ALA A 78 -15.47 19.46 -15.97
N MET A 79 -15.31 19.45 -17.29
CA MET A 79 -14.23 18.70 -17.95
C MET A 79 -12.85 19.18 -17.49
N ALA A 80 -12.59 20.48 -17.50
CA ALA A 80 -11.32 21.06 -17.04
C ALA A 80 -11.03 20.80 -15.55
N ARG A 81 -12.07 20.73 -14.70
CA ARG A 81 -11.92 20.31 -13.29
C ARG A 81 -11.53 18.84 -13.20
N VAL A 82 -12.15 17.96 -13.97
CA VAL A 82 -11.84 16.53 -13.95
C VAL A 82 -10.43 16.25 -14.48
N GLU A 83 -9.98 16.94 -15.53
CA GLU A 83 -8.61 16.83 -16.04
C GLU A 83 -7.56 17.19 -14.97
N ARG A 84 -7.77 18.28 -14.22
CA ARG A 84 -6.91 18.62 -13.07
C ARG A 84 -6.89 17.54 -12.00
N LEU A 85 -8.04 16.91 -11.73
CA LEU A 85 -8.12 15.80 -10.78
C LEU A 85 -7.39 14.55 -11.29
N VAL A 86 -7.41 14.28 -12.60
CA VAL A 86 -6.64 13.18 -13.20
C VAL A 86 -5.14 13.41 -13.03
N MET A 87 -4.65 14.63 -13.31
CA MET A 87 -3.24 14.98 -13.09
C MET A 87 -2.85 14.85 -11.61
N LYS A 88 -3.69 15.32 -10.69
CA LYS A 88 -3.47 15.17 -9.25
C LYS A 88 -3.43 13.70 -8.82
N ASN A 89 -4.33 12.86 -9.36
CA ASN A 89 -4.35 11.42 -9.08
C ASN A 89 -3.04 10.75 -9.50
N ALA A 90 -2.52 11.10 -10.68
CA ALA A 90 -1.23 10.61 -11.16
C ALA A 90 -0.05 11.08 -10.28
N SER A 91 -0.08 12.35 -9.83
CA SER A 91 0.95 12.90 -8.93
C SER A 91 1.01 12.17 -7.59
N ILE A 92 -0.16 11.97 -6.95
CA ILE A 92 -0.26 11.23 -5.66
C ILE A 92 0.25 9.80 -5.82
N THR A 93 -0.09 9.16 -6.94
CA THR A 93 0.36 7.78 -7.23
C THR A 93 1.88 7.72 -7.38
N ARG A 94 2.48 8.70 -8.06
CA ARG A 94 3.94 8.82 -8.20
C ARG A 94 4.62 9.01 -6.85
N GLU A 95 4.10 9.92 -6.01
CA GLU A 95 4.62 10.21 -4.67
C GLU A 95 4.59 8.96 -3.78
N ARG A 96 3.44 8.26 -3.73
CA ARG A 96 3.33 7.01 -2.97
C ARG A 96 4.27 5.91 -3.48
N ASN A 97 4.45 5.78 -4.79
CA ASN A 97 5.41 4.81 -5.34
C ASN A 97 6.87 5.19 -5.02
N PHE A 98 7.18 6.49 -4.97
CA PHE A 98 8.48 6.97 -4.52
C PHE A 98 8.71 6.60 -3.05
N GLU A 99 7.76 6.87 -2.15
CA GLU A 99 7.83 6.47 -0.73
C GLU A 99 7.99 4.96 -0.50
N ILE A 100 7.52 4.12 -1.43
CA ILE A 100 7.75 2.67 -1.37
C ILE A 100 9.16 2.30 -1.86
N GLY A 101 9.69 3.06 -2.82
CA GLY A 101 11.02 2.85 -3.39
C GLY A 101 12.16 3.45 -2.59
N THR A 102 11.91 4.47 -1.76
CA THR A 102 12.93 5.09 -0.91
C THR A 102 13.30 4.11 0.21
N PRO A 103 14.52 3.54 0.22
CA PRO A 103 14.96 2.69 1.30
C PRO A 103 15.05 3.54 2.56
N GLY A 104 14.38 3.15 3.64
CA GLY A 104 14.59 3.73 4.94
C GLY A 104 15.95 3.29 5.50
N ARG A 105 17.01 4.06 5.19
CA ARG A 105 18.41 3.92 5.65
C ARG A 105 19.14 2.61 5.29
N ASP A 106 20.43 2.79 5.05
CA ASP A 106 21.51 1.81 4.83
C ASP A 106 21.49 1.11 3.48
N GLU A 107 21.97 1.83 2.46
CA GLU A 107 23.34 1.64 1.95
C GLU A 107 23.62 2.84 1.03
N ASP A 108 24.70 3.57 1.30
CA ASP A 108 25.25 4.53 0.37
C ASP A 108 25.60 3.77 -0.92
N VAL A 109 24.65 3.72 -1.86
CA VAL A 109 24.91 3.32 -3.23
C VAL A 109 25.78 4.43 -3.82
N MET A 110 27.07 4.33 -3.55
CA MET A 110 28.12 5.07 -4.20
C MET A 110 28.04 4.66 -5.67
N TRP A 111 27.31 5.43 -6.47
CA TRP A 111 27.48 5.41 -7.91
C TRP A 111 28.96 5.73 -8.13
N TRP A 112 29.75 4.69 -8.46
CA TRP A 112 31.16 4.83 -8.76
C TRP A 112 31.30 5.96 -9.77
N GLN A 113 31.84 7.09 -9.33
CA GLN A 113 32.25 8.15 -10.24
C GLN A 113 33.23 7.48 -11.19
N MET A 114 32.86 7.38 -12.46
CA MET A 114 33.84 7.05 -13.48
C MET A 114 34.75 8.26 -13.53
N ASP A 115 35.98 8.08 -13.01
CA ASP A 115 37.03 9.07 -13.14
C ASP A 115 37.22 9.35 -14.64
N ASP A 116 36.82 10.55 -15.08
CA ASP A 116 37.24 11.11 -16.36
C ASP A 116 38.77 11.27 -16.29
N SER A 117 39.48 10.23 -16.76
CA SER A 117 40.92 10.28 -16.97
C SER A 117 41.18 10.97 -18.31
N ASP A 118 41.60 12.22 -18.24
CA ASP A 118 42.30 12.95 -19.31
C ASP A 118 43.78 12.54 -19.38
#